data_AF-A0A356PFP2-F1
#
_entry.id   AF-A0A356PFP2-F1
#
_cell.length_a   1.000
_cell.length_b   1.000
_cell.length_c   1.000
_cell.angle_alpha   90.00
_cell.angle_beta   90.00
_cell.angle_gamma   90.00
#
_symmetry.space_group_name_H-M   'P 1'
#
loop_
_entity.id
_entity.type
_entity.pdbx_description
1 polymer ?
#
loop_
_entity_poly.entity_id
_entity_poly.type
_entity_poly.pdbx_seq_one_letter_code
_entity_poly.pdbx_strand_id
1 'polypeptide(L)'
;MRKPVKEIENVLQNHGYSINNIICEVMKTFKLKTLCWQISFQKQAGYSTSETLRLMLMLPLMLLKSVHALYKSDFQKVTTMKKDSIYRLKNNEKMPWRALLLVMAKQFQRLVNPTNEVDNKSAFILDDTTHSKTGRRIEQVSMVFDHVAGRKGIKLGFKNLTLGLFDGKIFKPLDFTLQAEKALTKARHRKEQYKK
;
A
#
# COMPACT_ATOMS: atom_id res chain seq x y z
N MET A 1 6.89 19.18 14.76
CA MET A 1 6.58 17.96 15.55
C MET A 1 5.10 17.68 15.45
N ARG A 2 4.69 16.50 14.97
CA ARG A 2 3.27 16.09 15.06
C ARG A 2 2.97 15.76 16.52
N LYS A 3 1.88 16.28 17.07
CA LYS A 3 1.46 16.01 18.45
C LYS A 3 1.31 14.49 18.65
N PRO A 4 1.76 13.91 19.78
CA PRO A 4 1.51 12.50 20.08
C PRO A 4 0.00 12.28 20.23
N VAL A 5 -0.51 11.24 19.56
CA VAL A 5 -1.94 10.94 19.52
C VAL A 5 -2.32 10.22 20.82
N LYS A 6 -2.53 10.98 21.89
CA LYS A 6 -2.87 10.49 23.23
C LYS A 6 -4.09 9.56 23.26
N GLU A 7 -5.03 9.73 22.33
CA GLU A 7 -6.19 8.83 22.20
C GLU A 7 -5.80 7.40 21.83
N ILE A 8 -4.86 7.23 20.89
CA ILE A 8 -4.39 5.89 20.50
C ILE A 8 -3.66 5.26 21.67
N GLU A 9 -2.83 6.03 22.38
CA GLU A 9 -2.08 5.55 23.54
C GLU A 9 -3.00 5.08 24.68
N ASN A 10 -4.05 5.83 25.00
CA ASN A 10 -5.05 5.43 25.99
C ASN A 10 -5.81 4.17 25.58
N VAL A 11 -6.18 4.02 24.31
CA VAL A 11 -6.86 2.82 23.81
C VAL A 11 -5.94 1.59 23.91
N LEU A 12 -4.66 1.74 23.59
CA LEU A 12 -3.66 0.66 23.70
C LEU A 12 -3.43 0.23 25.16
N GLN A 13 -3.30 1.20 26.07
CA GLN A 13 -3.07 0.96 27.49
C GLN A 13 -4.28 0.35 28.19
N ASN A 14 -5.50 0.84 27.89
CA ASN A 14 -6.74 0.37 28.55
C ASN A 14 -7.13 -1.06 28.19
N HIS A 15 -6.71 -1.56 27.03
CA HIS A 15 -7.08 -2.90 26.56
C HIS A 15 -5.94 -3.94 26.70
N GLY A 16 -4.81 -3.57 27.32
CA GLY A 16 -3.68 -4.49 27.53
C GLY A 16 -3.01 -4.98 26.23
N TYR A 17 -3.22 -4.30 25.11
CA TYR A 17 -2.67 -4.72 23.84
C TYR A 17 -1.28 -4.12 23.62
N SER A 18 -0.26 -4.98 23.61
CA SER A 18 1.01 -4.66 22.94
C SER A 18 0.76 -4.45 21.44
N ILE A 19 1.45 -3.49 20.82
CA ILE A 19 1.41 -3.27 19.35
C ILE A 19 1.64 -4.59 18.59
N ASN A 20 2.52 -5.45 19.11
CA ASN A 20 2.79 -6.77 18.52
C ASN A 20 1.55 -7.68 18.57
N ASN A 21 0.77 -7.62 19.65
CA ASN A 21 -0.46 -8.41 19.81
C ASN A 21 -1.53 -7.92 18.84
N ILE A 22 -1.68 -6.60 18.66
CA ILE A 22 -2.65 -6.03 17.72
C ILE A 22 -2.36 -6.51 16.31
N ILE A 23 -1.10 -6.48 15.89
CA ILE A 23 -0.78 -6.83 14.51
C ILE A 23 -0.94 -8.34 14.32
N CYS A 24 -0.51 -9.16 15.27
CA CYS A 24 -0.81 -10.59 15.24
C CYS A 24 -2.31 -10.86 15.15
N GLU A 25 -3.14 -10.17 15.94
CA GLU A 25 -4.60 -10.28 15.89
C GLU A 25 -5.17 -9.82 14.56
N VAL A 26 -4.78 -8.66 14.02
CA VAL A 26 -5.21 -8.19 12.69
C VAL A 26 -4.88 -9.24 11.62
N MET A 27 -3.66 -9.81 11.64
CA MET A 27 -3.26 -10.82 10.66
C MET A 27 -4.05 -12.13 10.79
N LYS A 28 -4.44 -12.51 12.01
CA LYS A 28 -5.32 -13.67 12.27
C LYS A 28 -6.75 -13.38 11.80
N THR A 29 -7.31 -12.23 12.18
CA THR A 29 -8.67 -11.79 11.83
C THR A 29 -8.85 -11.69 10.32
N PHE A 30 -7.87 -11.14 9.60
CA PHE A 30 -7.86 -11.11 8.14
C PHE A 30 -7.52 -12.45 7.50
N LYS A 31 -7.11 -13.46 8.28
CA LYS A 31 -6.69 -14.77 7.77
C LYS A 31 -5.65 -14.66 6.66
N LEU A 32 -4.63 -13.80 6.84
CA LEU A 32 -3.67 -13.43 5.78
C LEU A 32 -3.04 -14.65 5.10
N LYS A 33 -2.69 -15.69 5.87
CA LYS A 33 -2.13 -16.94 5.34
C LYS A 33 -3.08 -17.61 4.33
N THR A 34 -4.37 -17.68 4.66
CA THR A 34 -5.41 -18.24 3.78
C THR A 34 -5.59 -17.40 2.53
N LEU A 35 -5.61 -16.07 2.65
CA LEU A 35 -5.72 -15.17 1.50
C LEU A 35 -4.54 -15.32 0.54
N CYS A 36 -3.32 -15.44 1.07
CA CYS A 36 -2.12 -15.69 0.26
C CYS A 36 -2.20 -17.04 -0.49
N TRP A 37 -2.81 -18.04 0.13
CA TRP A 37 -3.01 -19.34 -0.51
C TRP A 37 -4.10 -19.30 -1.60
N GLN A 38 -5.20 -18.56 -1.38
CA GLN A 38 -6.28 -18.38 -2.35
C GLN A 38 -5.82 -17.73 -3.66
N ILE A 39 -4.88 -16.79 -3.59
CA ILE A 39 -4.29 -16.16 -4.79
C ILE A 39 -3.21 -17.04 -5.44
N SER A 40 -3.13 -18.34 -5.07
CA SER A 40 -2.25 -19.37 -5.62
C SER A 40 -0.76 -19.02 -5.58
N PHE A 41 -0.35 -18.11 -4.69
CA PHE A 41 1.06 -17.75 -4.57
C PHE A 41 1.74 -18.63 -3.53
N GLN A 42 2.24 -19.77 -4.00
CA GLN A 42 3.05 -20.68 -3.20
C GLN A 42 4.54 -20.47 -3.51
N LYS A 43 5.32 -20.18 -2.48
CA LYS A 43 6.77 -20.14 -2.58
C LYS A 43 7.31 -21.56 -2.44
N GLN A 44 8.24 -21.95 -3.29
CA GLN A 44 8.82 -23.30 -3.27
C GLN A 44 9.78 -23.55 -2.10
N ALA A 45 10.44 -22.52 -1.55
CA ALA A 45 11.43 -22.70 -0.49
C ALA A 45 11.63 -21.45 0.41
N GLY A 46 12.12 -21.69 1.63
CA GLY A 46 12.41 -20.68 2.65
C GLY A 46 11.16 -20.14 3.35
N TYR A 47 11.27 -18.93 3.93
CA TYR A 47 10.15 -18.27 4.63
C TYR A 47 8.90 -18.16 3.76
N SER A 48 7.74 -18.40 4.37
CA SER A 48 6.45 -18.32 3.67
C SER A 48 6.15 -16.89 3.22
N THR A 49 5.33 -16.79 2.18
CA THR A 49 4.83 -15.50 1.68
C THR A 49 4.14 -14.71 2.78
N SER A 50 3.28 -15.38 3.56
CA SER A 50 2.52 -14.75 4.65
C SER A 50 3.41 -14.19 5.75
N GLU A 51 4.51 -14.86 6.10
CA GLU A 51 5.47 -14.36 7.10
C GLU A 51 6.21 -13.14 6.57
N THR A 52 6.66 -13.19 5.32
CA THR A 52 7.35 -12.08 4.67
C THR A 52 6.44 -10.86 4.56
N LEU A 53 5.18 -11.05 4.12
CA LEU A 53 4.19 -9.99 4.04
C LEU A 53 3.84 -9.43 5.40
N ARG A 54 3.68 -10.28 6.43
CA ARG A 54 3.47 -9.83 7.81
C ARG A 54 4.58 -8.89 8.24
N LEU A 55 5.85 -9.28 8.06
CA LEU A 55 6.98 -8.42 8.39
C LEU A 55 6.96 -7.11 7.59
N MET A 56 6.64 -7.15 6.29
CA MET A 56 6.54 -5.95 5.46
C MET A 56 5.44 -5.00 5.94
N LEU A 57 4.29 -5.52 6.36
CA LEU A 57 3.17 -4.75 6.90
C LEU A 57 3.44 -4.20 8.30
N MET A 58 4.36 -4.82 9.07
CA MET A 58 4.86 -4.28 10.33
C MET A 58 5.75 -3.04 10.14
N LEU A 59 6.49 -2.93 9.03
CA LEU A 59 7.49 -1.86 8.86
C LEU A 59 6.92 -0.44 9.06
N PRO A 60 5.80 -0.06 8.42
CA PRO A 60 5.23 1.27 8.62
C PRO A 60 4.77 1.50 10.08
N LEU A 61 4.31 0.46 10.75
CA LEU A 61 3.85 0.51 12.16
C LEU A 61 5.03 0.68 13.12
N MET A 62 6.20 0.17 12.75
CA MET A 62 7.47 0.39 13.44
C MET A 62 8.16 1.70 13.03
N LEU A 63 7.48 2.54 12.22
CA LEU A 63 8.01 3.79 11.65
C LEU A 63 9.26 3.59 10.78
N LEU A 64 9.45 2.39 10.23
CA LEU A 64 10.56 2.05 9.36
C LEU A 64 10.16 2.23 7.89
N LYS A 65 10.86 3.12 7.20
CA LYS A 65 10.55 3.49 5.80
C LYS A 65 11.04 2.49 4.75
N SER A 66 11.88 1.53 5.13
CA SER A 66 12.43 0.54 4.19
C SER A 66 12.96 -0.71 4.87
N VAL A 67 13.16 -1.76 4.09
CA VAL A 67 13.88 -2.96 4.52
C VAL A 67 15.30 -2.61 4.97
N HIS A 68 15.97 -1.66 4.30
CA HIS A 68 17.29 -1.20 4.74
C HIS A 68 17.25 -0.59 6.14
N ALA A 69 16.23 0.24 6.43
CA ALA A 69 16.04 0.84 7.75
C ALA A 69 15.84 -0.22 8.85
N LEU A 70 15.10 -1.30 8.58
CA LEU A 70 14.95 -2.43 9.51
C LEU A 70 16.32 -2.99 9.95
N TYR A 71 17.17 -3.34 8.98
CA TYR A 71 18.48 -3.94 9.28
C TYR A 71 19.56 -2.94 9.74
N LYS A 72 19.24 -1.64 9.76
CA LYS A 72 20.09 -0.59 10.35
C LYS A 72 19.61 -0.13 11.73
N SER A 73 18.49 -0.65 12.19
CA SER A 73 17.88 -0.32 13.48
C SER A 73 18.02 -1.47 14.48
N ASP A 74 17.70 -1.20 15.74
CA ASP A 74 17.65 -2.22 16.80
C ASP A 74 16.59 -3.29 16.55
N PHE A 75 15.63 -3.01 15.66
CA PHE A 75 14.58 -3.93 15.26
C PHE A 75 15.05 -5.06 14.34
N GLN A 76 16.33 -5.12 13.95
CA GLN A 76 16.83 -6.25 13.16
C GLN A 76 16.56 -7.62 13.81
N LYS A 77 16.43 -7.66 15.15
CA LYS A 77 16.19 -8.86 15.94
C LYS A 77 14.73 -9.34 15.91
N VAL A 78 13.81 -8.56 15.35
CA VAL A 78 12.38 -8.91 15.23
C VAL A 78 12.16 -10.10 14.27
N THR A 79 13.15 -10.42 13.44
CA THR A 79 13.06 -11.54 12.51
C THR A 79 14.42 -12.22 12.31
N THR A 80 14.40 -13.54 12.07
CA THR A 80 15.56 -14.29 11.58
C THR A 80 15.73 -14.17 10.06
N MET A 81 14.73 -13.63 9.36
CA MET A 81 14.80 -13.38 7.93
C MET A 81 15.99 -12.48 7.59
N LYS A 82 16.56 -12.70 6.41
CA LYS A 82 17.59 -11.83 5.85
C LYS A 82 17.00 -10.96 4.75
N LYS A 83 17.65 -9.82 4.48
CA LYS A 83 17.15 -8.79 3.55
C LYS A 83 16.85 -9.34 2.15
N ASP A 84 17.68 -10.29 1.69
CA ASP A 84 17.55 -10.96 0.40
C ASP A 84 16.24 -11.72 0.28
N SER A 85 15.79 -12.38 1.34
CA SER A 85 14.53 -13.13 1.37
C SER A 85 13.32 -12.21 1.19
N ILE A 86 13.37 -11.02 1.79
CA ILE A 86 12.32 -10.00 1.64
C ILE A 86 12.35 -9.41 0.24
N TYR A 87 13.52 -9.01 -0.27
CA TYR A 87 13.65 -8.46 -1.61
C TYR A 87 13.26 -9.47 -2.70
N ARG A 88 13.56 -10.76 -2.51
CA ARG A 88 13.17 -11.84 -3.43
C ARG A 88 11.65 -11.92 -3.58
N LEU A 89 10.88 -11.75 -2.51
CA LEU A 89 9.42 -11.68 -2.63
C LEU A 89 8.98 -10.37 -3.30
N LYS A 90 9.52 -9.22 -2.86
CA LYS A 90 9.14 -7.90 -3.39
C LYS A 90 9.36 -7.77 -4.90
N ASN A 91 10.39 -8.43 -5.41
CA ASN A 91 10.80 -8.35 -6.81
C ASN A 91 10.32 -9.56 -7.64
N ASN A 92 9.48 -10.44 -7.08
CA ASN A 92 8.96 -11.58 -7.81
C ASN A 92 7.84 -11.12 -8.76
N GLU A 93 8.07 -11.21 -10.07
CA GLU A 93 7.08 -10.84 -11.10
C GLU A 93 5.79 -11.67 -11.04
N LYS A 94 5.84 -12.88 -10.48
CA LYS A 94 4.68 -13.78 -10.32
C LYS A 94 3.84 -13.43 -9.11
N MET A 95 4.25 -12.48 -8.27
CA MET A 95 3.49 -12.08 -7.09
C MET A 95 2.24 -11.30 -7.53
N PRO A 96 1.01 -11.79 -7.28
CA PRO A 96 -0.19 -11.18 -7.80
C PRO A 96 -0.68 -10.06 -6.88
N TRP A 97 0.06 -8.94 -6.83
CA TRP A 97 -0.19 -7.82 -5.90
C TRP A 97 -1.60 -7.24 -5.99
N ARG A 98 -2.16 -7.10 -7.21
CA ARG A 98 -3.53 -6.62 -7.43
C ARG A 98 -4.57 -7.60 -6.88
N ALA A 99 -4.37 -8.91 -7.10
CA ALA A 99 -5.26 -9.93 -6.53
C ALA A 99 -5.19 -9.95 -5.01
N LEU A 100 -3.98 -9.82 -4.42
CA LEU A 100 -3.79 -9.71 -2.98
C LEU A 100 -4.58 -8.52 -2.41
N LEU A 101 -4.50 -7.35 -3.05
CA LEU A 101 -5.26 -6.17 -2.65
C LEU A 101 -6.77 -6.45 -2.64
N LEU A 102 -7.28 -7.01 -3.75
CA LEU A 102 -8.70 -7.27 -3.90
C LEU A 102 -9.24 -8.28 -2.88
N VAL A 103 -8.51 -9.37 -2.61
CA VAL A 103 -8.95 -10.36 -1.60
C VAL A 103 -8.88 -9.78 -0.18
N MET A 104 -7.90 -8.92 0.11
CA MET A 104 -7.83 -8.19 1.38
C MET A 104 -9.02 -7.24 1.54
N ALA A 105 -9.39 -6.48 0.50
CA ALA A 105 -10.54 -5.60 0.51
C ALA A 105 -11.86 -6.36 0.69
N LYS A 106 -12.03 -7.51 0.01
CA LYS A 106 -13.18 -8.40 0.19
C LYS A 106 -13.26 -8.95 1.61
N GLN A 107 -12.13 -9.37 2.18
CA GLN A 107 -12.10 -9.87 3.56
C GLN A 107 -12.44 -8.76 4.56
N PHE A 108 -11.93 -7.55 4.35
CA PHE A 108 -12.29 -6.39 5.15
C PHE A 108 -13.80 -6.09 5.08
N GLN A 109 -14.37 -6.04 3.87
CA GLN A 109 -15.80 -5.85 3.65
C GLN A 109 -16.63 -6.87 4.44
N ARG A 110 -16.26 -8.16 4.37
CA ARG A 110 -16.96 -9.23 5.12
C ARG A 110 -16.91 -9.04 6.63
N LEU A 111 -15.83 -8.47 7.15
CA LEU A 111 -15.66 -8.24 8.58
C LEU A 111 -16.46 -7.02 9.07
N VAL A 112 -16.50 -5.94 8.29
CA VAL A 112 -17.10 -4.67 8.72
C VAL A 112 -18.55 -4.50 8.28
N ASN A 113 -18.99 -5.22 7.26
CA ASN A 113 -20.33 -5.15 6.69
C ASN A 113 -20.74 -6.52 6.12
N PRO A 114 -21.03 -7.50 7.01
CA PRO A 114 -21.40 -8.86 6.61
C PRO A 114 -22.75 -8.94 5.90
N THR A 115 -23.65 -7.97 6.13
CA THR A 115 -24.98 -7.88 5.50
C THR A 115 -24.94 -7.30 4.09
N ASN A 116 -23.77 -6.80 3.63
CA ASN A 116 -23.59 -6.11 2.35
C ASN A 116 -24.53 -4.92 2.16
N GLU A 117 -24.80 -4.19 3.23
CA GLU A 117 -25.57 -2.94 3.16
C GLU A 117 -24.81 -1.91 2.32
N VAL A 118 -25.52 -1.24 1.42
CA VAL A 118 -24.95 -0.20 0.56
C VAL A 118 -25.54 1.13 0.99
N ASP A 119 -24.70 2.04 1.48
CA ASP A 119 -25.11 3.41 1.80
C ASP A 119 -25.36 4.19 0.51
N ASN A 120 -26.36 5.07 0.50
CA ASN A 120 -26.69 5.92 -0.65
C ASN A 120 -25.53 6.86 -1.07
N LYS A 121 -24.57 7.11 -0.18
CA LYS A 121 -23.35 7.90 -0.44
C LYS A 121 -22.19 7.05 -0.95
N SER A 122 -22.41 5.75 -1.19
CA SER A 122 -21.35 4.86 -1.69
C SER A 122 -20.93 5.27 -3.10
N ALA A 123 -19.62 5.28 -3.35
CA ALA A 123 -19.07 5.67 -4.64
C ALA A 123 -17.77 4.94 -4.95
N PHE A 124 -17.56 4.65 -6.24
CA PHE A 124 -16.23 4.31 -6.73
C PHE A 124 -15.44 5.60 -6.97
N ILE A 125 -14.24 5.68 -6.41
CA ILE A 125 -13.34 6.82 -6.53
C ILE A 125 -12.08 6.35 -7.25
N LEU A 126 -11.70 7.10 -8.28
CA LEU A 126 -10.43 7.00 -8.98
C LEU A 126 -9.62 8.24 -8.66
N ASP A 127 -8.41 8.03 -8.15
CA ASP A 127 -7.48 9.11 -7.81
C ASP A 127 -6.05 8.72 -8.19
N ASP A 128 -5.31 9.66 -8.78
CA ASP A 128 -3.90 9.47 -9.15
C ASP A 128 -2.98 10.09 -8.09
N THR A 129 -1.97 9.32 -7.66
CA THR A 129 -0.94 9.81 -6.73
C THR A 129 0.43 9.72 -7.38
N THR A 130 1.21 10.80 -7.30
CA THR A 130 2.59 10.81 -7.78
C THR A 130 3.49 9.99 -6.85
N HIS A 131 4.03 8.88 -7.35
CA HIS A 131 4.96 8.01 -6.63
C HIS A 131 6.40 8.28 -7.05
N SER A 132 7.05 9.21 -6.35
CA SER A 132 8.43 9.62 -6.64
C SER A 132 9.45 8.51 -6.36
N LYS A 133 10.46 8.41 -7.23
CA LYS A 133 11.60 7.48 -7.17
C LYS A 133 12.92 8.24 -7.31
N THR A 134 13.95 7.70 -6.67
CA THR A 134 15.33 8.20 -6.78
C THR A 134 16.19 7.35 -7.74
N GLY A 135 15.84 6.07 -7.90
CA GLY A 135 16.55 5.14 -8.78
C GLY A 135 16.14 5.30 -10.25
N ARG A 136 17.12 5.26 -11.15
CA ARG A 136 16.93 5.37 -12.61
C ARG A 136 16.85 4.03 -13.34
N ARG A 137 17.32 2.95 -12.70
CA ARG A 137 17.30 1.58 -13.25
C ARG A 137 16.08 0.81 -12.75
N ILE A 138 14.91 1.46 -12.82
CA ILE A 138 13.63 0.84 -12.49
C ILE A 138 12.88 0.73 -13.81
N GLU A 139 12.36 -0.45 -14.10
CA GLU A 139 11.60 -0.68 -15.32
C GLU A 139 10.43 0.32 -15.43
N GLN A 140 10.25 0.89 -16.62
CA GLN A 140 9.17 1.82 -16.96
C GLN A 140 9.07 3.08 -16.08
N VAL A 141 10.11 3.42 -15.29
CA VAL A 141 10.14 4.69 -14.56
C VAL A 141 10.23 5.85 -15.54
N SER A 142 9.40 6.87 -15.34
CA SER A 142 9.37 8.05 -16.21
C SER A 142 9.45 9.34 -15.40
N MET A 143 9.57 10.47 -16.09
CA MET A 143 9.27 11.75 -15.47
C MET A 143 7.75 11.90 -15.41
N VAL A 144 7.21 12.20 -14.24
CA VAL A 144 5.78 12.40 -13.97
C VAL A 144 5.54 13.77 -13.36
N PHE A 145 4.39 14.38 -13.64
CA PHE A 145 4.07 15.72 -13.12
C PHE A 145 3.22 15.67 -11.85
N ASP A 146 3.78 16.17 -10.75
CA ASP A 146 3.09 16.42 -9.49
C ASP A 146 2.41 17.79 -9.51
N HIS A 147 1.09 17.78 -9.71
CA HIS A 147 0.26 18.99 -9.73
C HIS A 147 0.33 19.79 -8.42
N VAL A 148 0.58 19.14 -7.29
CA VAL A 148 0.67 19.80 -5.97
C VAL A 148 1.96 20.62 -5.86
N ALA A 149 3.05 20.14 -6.45
CA ALA A 149 4.35 20.81 -6.44
C ALA A 149 4.49 21.92 -7.52
N GLY A 150 3.44 22.16 -8.31
CA GLY A 150 3.36 23.25 -9.28
C GLY A 150 4.50 23.23 -10.30
N ARG A 151 5.11 24.39 -10.58
CA ARG A 151 6.17 24.54 -11.61
C ARG A 151 7.41 23.66 -11.39
N LYS A 152 7.64 23.15 -10.17
CA LYS A 152 8.74 22.23 -9.83
C LYS A 152 8.26 20.78 -9.64
N GLY A 153 7.06 20.47 -10.14
CA GLY A 153 6.37 19.19 -9.96
C GLY A 153 6.88 18.04 -10.81
N ILE A 154 7.84 18.26 -11.70
CA ILE A 154 8.44 17.17 -12.47
C ILE A 154 9.29 16.28 -11.54
N LYS A 155 8.87 15.03 -11.35
CA LYS A 155 9.53 14.02 -10.50
C LYS A 155 9.83 12.78 -11.32
N LEU A 156 10.96 12.13 -11.07
CA LEU A 156 11.19 10.77 -11.57
C LEU A 156 10.29 9.81 -10.76
N GLY A 157 9.50 8.94 -11.39
CA GLY A 157 8.57 8.08 -10.67
C GLY A 157 7.49 7.45 -11.55
N PHE A 158 6.33 7.23 -10.93
CA PHE A 158 5.12 6.69 -11.56
C PHE A 158 3.90 7.50 -11.13
N LYS A 159 2.85 7.49 -11.95
CA LYS A 159 1.49 7.84 -11.52
C LYS A 159 0.79 6.59 -11.02
N ASN A 160 0.48 6.54 -9.73
CA ASN A 160 -0.29 5.46 -9.15
C ASN A 160 -1.77 5.80 -9.22
N LEU A 161 -2.49 5.25 -10.21
CA LEU A 161 -3.94 5.37 -10.30
C LEU A 161 -4.59 4.29 -9.44
N THR A 162 -5.30 4.70 -8.39
CA THR A 162 -5.96 3.79 -7.45
C THR A 162 -7.47 3.86 -7.65
N LEU A 163 -8.11 2.69 -7.78
CA LEU A 163 -9.56 2.53 -7.68
C LEU A 163 -9.91 2.08 -6.27
N GLY A 164 -10.84 2.76 -5.63
CA GLY A 164 -11.43 2.27 -4.39
C GLY A 164 -12.93 2.53 -4.28
N LEU A 165 -13.54 1.80 -3.37
CA LEU A 165 -14.94 1.93 -3.00
C LEU A 165 -15.04 2.67 -1.67
N PHE A 166 -15.63 3.86 -1.70
CA PHE A 166 -16.12 4.55 -0.53
C PHE A 166 -17.54 4.06 -0.22
N ASP A 167 -17.81 3.66 1.01
CA ASP A 167 -19.13 3.13 1.44
C ASP A 167 -19.93 4.10 2.31
N GLY A 168 -19.64 5.40 2.22
CA GLY A 168 -20.20 6.42 3.11
C GLY A 168 -19.42 6.62 4.41
N LYS A 169 -18.52 5.69 4.78
CA LYS A 169 -17.71 5.78 6.01
C LYS A 169 -16.21 5.54 5.77
N ILE A 170 -15.87 4.53 5.00
CA ILE A 170 -14.51 4.01 4.81
C ILE A 170 -14.21 3.89 3.32
N PHE A 171 -12.99 4.27 2.94
CA PHE A 171 -12.46 4.05 1.59
C PHE A 171 -11.68 2.74 1.53
N LYS A 172 -12.09 1.84 0.63
CA LYS A 172 -11.50 0.50 0.43
C LYS A 172 -10.78 0.46 -0.92
N PRO A 173 -9.44 0.39 -0.96
CA PRO A 173 -8.72 0.25 -2.22
C PRO A 173 -9.01 -1.13 -2.82
N LEU A 174 -9.48 -1.15 -4.07
CA LEU A 174 -9.88 -2.36 -4.78
C LEU A 174 -8.84 -2.77 -5.82
N ASP A 175 -8.24 -1.80 -6.47
CA ASP A 175 -7.28 -2.03 -7.55
C ASP A 175 -6.34 -0.83 -7.74
N PHE A 176 -5.23 -1.04 -8.43
CA PHE A 176 -4.29 0.02 -8.77
C PHE A 176 -3.49 -0.29 -10.04
N THR A 177 -2.99 0.76 -10.67
CA THR A 177 -2.01 0.68 -11.76
C THR A 177 -0.89 1.69 -11.56
N LEU A 178 0.34 1.31 -11.92
CA LEU A 178 1.47 2.22 -12.00
C LEU A 178 1.67 2.61 -13.45
N GLN A 179 1.54 3.89 -13.74
CA GLN A 179 1.57 4.43 -15.10
C GLN A 179 2.84 5.28 -15.27
N ALA A 180 3.50 5.07 -16.41
CA ALA A 180 4.50 5.97 -16.92
C ALA A 180 3.80 7.12 -17.66
N GLU A 181 4.25 8.35 -17.45
CA GLU A 181 3.85 9.47 -18.29
C GLU A 181 4.76 9.55 -19.52
N LYS A 182 4.15 9.83 -20.66
CA LYS A 182 4.91 10.25 -21.83
C LYS A 182 5.56 11.60 -21.52
N ALA A 183 6.77 11.81 -22.03
CA ALA A 183 7.34 13.15 -22.05
C ALA A 183 6.32 14.09 -22.68
N LEU A 184 5.96 15.16 -21.97
CA LEU A 184 5.12 16.21 -22.52
C LEU A 184 5.88 16.83 -23.70
N THR A 185 5.63 16.34 -24.91
CA THR A 185 5.90 17.11 -26.11
C THR A 185 5.15 18.41 -25.92
N LYS A 186 5.83 19.57 -26.03
CA LYS A 186 5.21 20.89 -25.83
C LYS A 186 3.84 20.88 -26.49
N ALA A 187 2.78 20.77 -25.69
CA ALA A 187 1.44 20.81 -26.21
C ALA A 187 1.32 22.20 -26.81
N ARG A 188 1.24 22.27 -28.15
CA ARG A 188 0.89 23.49 -28.85
C ARG A 188 -0.44 23.89 -28.23
N HIS A 189 -0.45 24.91 -27.37
CA HIS A 189 -1.62 25.31 -26.60
C HIS A 189 -2.80 25.47 -27.56
N ARG A 190 -3.69 24.47 -27.63
CA ARG A 190 -5.00 24.70 -28.22
C ARG A 190 -5.74 25.55 -27.20
N LYS A 191 -5.68 26.87 -27.42
CA LYS A 191 -6.57 27.85 -26.83
C LYS A 191 -7.99 27.60 -27.37
N GLU A 192 -8.60 26.50 -27.00
CA GLU A 192 -10.05 26.42 -27.01
C GLU A 192 -10.48 26.69 -25.58
N GLN A 193 -10.39 27.98 -25.23
CA GLN A 193 -11.14 28.49 -24.08
C GLN A 193 -12.62 28.23 -24.38
N TYR A 194 -13.27 27.46 -23.52
CA TYR A 194 -14.72 27.42 -23.44
C TYR A 194 -15.21 28.87 -23.34
N LYS A 195 -15.88 29.36 -24.39
CA LYS A 195 -16.69 30.57 -24.29
C LYS A 195 -17.90 30.21 -23.43
N LYS A 196 -18.11 31.00 -22.37
CA LYS A 196 -19.34 30.97 -21.58
C LYS A 196 -20.54 31.35 -22.44
#